data_AF-A0A291IFH0-F1
#
_entry.id   AF-A0A291IFH0-F1
#
_cell.length_a   1.000
_cell.length_b   1.000
_cell.length_c   1.000
_cell.angle_alpha   90.00
_cell.angle_beta   90.00
_cell.angle_gamma   90.00
#
_symmetry.space_group_name_H-M   'P 1'
#
loop_
_entity.id
_entity.type
_entity.pdbx_description
1 polymer ?
#
loop_
_entity_poly.entity_id
_entity_poly.type
_entity_poly.pdbx_seq_one_letter_code
_entity_poly.pdbx_strand_id
1 'polypeptide(L)' 'MKEKPDSIPTELMEYERFIEELLNDTKHPVHNRAHPLHQESVKALDEMMRRVEEMRNEWLSKG' A
#
# COMPACT_ATOMS: atom_id res chain seq x y z
N MET A 1 29.86 2.72 12.10
CA MET A 1 28.84 3.14 11.12
C MET A 1 28.10 1.89 10.71
N LYS A 2 26.81 1.75 11.04
CA LYS A 2 26.02 0.61 10.56
C LYS A 2 25.70 0.90 9.10
N GLU A 3 26.27 0.11 8.21
CA GLU A 3 25.98 0.15 6.78
C GLU A 3 24.47 0.05 6.57
N LYS A 4 23.94 0.99 5.79
CA LYS A 4 22.53 1.00 5.40
C LYS A 4 22.29 -0.26 4.55
N PRO A 5 21.17 -0.97 4.72
CA PRO A 5 20.70 -1.78 3.61
C PRO A 5 20.38 -0.81 2.46
N ASP A 6 21.20 -0.80 1.41
CA ASP A 6 20.96 -0.02 0.17
C ASP A 6 19.65 -0.44 -0.54
N SER A 7 18.99 -1.50 -0.06
CA SER A 7 17.72 -2.01 -0.53
C SER A 7 16.55 -1.50 0.32
N ILE A 8 15.48 -1.10 -0.36
CA ILE A 8 14.14 -0.97 0.25
C ILE A 8 13.84 -2.24 1.08
N PRO A 9 13.23 -2.13 2.27
CA PRO A 9 12.85 -3.29 3.06
C PRO A 9 11.92 -4.21 2.25
N THR A 10 12.19 -5.52 2.23
CA THR A 10 11.37 -6.52 1.51
C THR A 10 9.89 -6.40 1.85
N GLU A 11 9.59 -6.14 3.11
CA GLU A 11 8.24 -5.92 3.61
C GLU A 11 7.55 -4.71 2.94
N LEU A 12 8.28 -3.61 2.70
CA LEU A 12 7.74 -2.45 1.98
C LEU A 12 7.41 -2.81 0.52
N MET A 13 8.28 -3.56 -0.15
CA MET A 13 8.04 -4.02 -1.53
C MET A 13 6.83 -4.96 -1.62
N GLU A 14 6.66 -5.83 -0.63
CA GLU A 14 5.51 -6.74 -0.56
C GLU A 14 4.19 -5.98 -0.36
N TYR A 15 4.17 -4.98 0.52
CA TYR A 15 2.98 -4.14 0.70
C TYR A 15 2.66 -3.30 -0.55
N GLU A 16 3.68 -2.74 -1.22
CA GLU A 16 3.49 -1.99 -2.47
C GLU A 16 2.89 -2.89 -3.56
N ARG A 17 3.42 -4.11 -3.73
CA ARG A 17 2.87 -5.09 -4.68
C ARG A 17 1.42 -5.44 -4.36
N PHE A 18 1.11 -5.69 -3.08
CA PHE A 18 -0.23 -6.05 -2.65
C PHE A 18 -1.25 -4.92 -2.86
N ILE A 19 -0.86 -3.67 -2.61
CA ILE A 19 -1.70 -2.50 -2.92
C ILE A 19 -1.96 -2.40 -4.42
N GLU A 20 -0.97 -2.67 -5.26
CA GLU A 20 -1.12 -2.64 -6.72
C GLU A 20 -2.11 -3.69 -7.23
N GLU A 21 -2.07 -4.90 -6.65
CA GLU A 21 -3.04 -5.97 -6.90
C GLU A 21 -4.46 -5.51 -6.53
N LEU A 22 -4.64 -4.96 -5.32
CA LEU A 22 -5.94 -4.44 -4.86
C LEU A 22 -6.46 -3.28 -5.71
N LEU A 23 -5.59 -2.35 -6.13
CA LEU A 23 -5.97 -1.25 -7.01
C LEU A 23 -6.44 -1.74 -8.38
N ASN A 24 -5.90 -2.85 -8.88
CA ASN A 24 -6.38 -3.46 -10.11
C ASN A 24 -7.72 -4.16 -9.91
N ASP A 25 -7.93 -4.82 -8.78
CA ASP A 25 -9.21 -5.45 -8.44
C ASP A 25 -10.34 -4.43 -8.28
N THR A 26 -10.07 -3.24 -7.72
CA THR A 26 -11.10 -2.18 -7.63
C THR A 26 -11.56 -1.64 -8.99
N LYS A 27 -10.79 -1.87 -10.07
CA LYS A 27 -11.21 -1.54 -11.45
C LYS A 27 -12.13 -2.60 -12.04
N HIS A 28 -12.26 -3.76 -11.41
CA HIS A 28 -13.13 -4.83 -11.89
C HIS A 28 -14.60 -4.38 -11.82
N PRO A 29 -15.43 -4.66 -12.86
CA PRO A 29 -16.82 -4.23 -12.90
C PRO A 29 -17.67 -4.68 -11.72
N VAL A 30 -17.27 -5.76 -11.04
CA VAL A 30 -17.95 -6.29 -9.83
C VAL A 30 -17.68 -5.41 -8.60
N HIS A 31 -16.52 -4.76 -8.51
CA HIS A 31 -16.12 -3.90 -7.40
C HIS A 31 -16.52 -2.43 -7.64
N ASN A 32 -17.71 -2.23 -8.21
CA ASN A 32 -18.24 -0.91 -8.51
C ASN A 32 -18.98 -0.30 -7.31
N ARG A 33 -19.41 0.97 -7.45
CA ARG A 33 -20.11 1.74 -6.40
C ARG A 33 -21.42 1.14 -5.89
N ALA A 34 -22.00 0.16 -6.61
CA ALA A 34 -23.19 -0.55 -6.18
C ALA A 34 -22.89 -1.69 -5.19
N HIS A 35 -21.61 -2.06 -5.00
CA HIS A 35 -21.24 -3.06 -4.01
C HIS A 35 -21.44 -2.47 -2.59
N PRO A 36 -22.16 -3.17 -1.67
CA PRO A 36 -22.48 -2.65 -0.34
C PRO A 36 -21.26 -2.20 0.48
N LEU A 37 -20.13 -2.87 0.28
CA LEU A 37 -18.87 -2.57 1.00
C LEU A 37 -17.90 -1.72 0.18
N HIS A 38 -18.27 -1.22 -1.01
CA HIS A 38 -17.34 -0.49 -1.88
C HIS A 38 -16.65 0.68 -1.16
N GLN A 39 -17.42 1.48 -0.40
CA GLN A 39 -16.87 2.62 0.33
C GLN A 39 -15.90 2.20 1.44
N GLU A 40 -16.22 1.12 2.16
CA GLU A 40 -15.34 0.58 3.22
C GLU A 40 -14.06 -0.01 2.63
N SER A 41 -14.17 -0.74 1.51
CA SER A 41 -13.02 -1.29 0.79
C SER A 41 -12.10 -0.20 0.24
N VAL A 42 -12.65 0.86 -0.36
CA VAL A 42 -11.86 2.01 -0.84
C VAL A 42 -11.18 2.71 0.33
N LYS A 43 -11.88 2.93 1.44
CA LYS A 43 -11.31 3.55 2.63
C LYS A 43 -10.17 2.71 3.24
N ALA A 44 -10.35 1.39 3.31
CA ALA A 44 -9.30 0.49 3.79
C ALA A 44 -8.07 0.52 2.88
N LEU A 45 -8.27 0.59 1.56
CA LEU A 45 -7.16 0.72 0.60
C LEU A 45 -6.41 2.05 0.76
N ASP A 46 -7.13 3.17 0.94
CA ASP A 46 -6.52 4.48 1.23
C ASP A 46 -5.69 4.47 2.52
N GLU A 47 -6.21 3.82 3.57
CA GLU A 47 -5.48 3.67 4.84
C GLU A 47 -4.21 2.83 4.68
N MET A 48 -4.27 1.75 3.89
CA MET A 48 -3.10 0.92 3.57
C MET A 48 -2.04 1.71 2.78
N MET A 49 -2.45 2.48 1.76
CA MET A 49 -1.56 3.34 0.99
C MET A 49 -0.87 4.37 1.88
N ARG A 50 -1.62 5.03 2.77
CA ARG A 50 -1.04 5.99 3.73
C ARG A 50 -0.01 5.33 4.65
N ARG A 51 -0.29 4.11 5.13
CA ARG A 51 0.63 3.40 6.03
C ARG A 51 1.93 3.00 5.35
N VAL A 52 1.87 2.56 4.09
CA VAL A 52 3.06 2.24 3.31
C VAL A 52 3.89 3.50 3.04
N GLU A 53 3.24 4.61 2.74
CA GLU A 53 3.91 5.90 2.58
C GLU A 53 4.58 6.36 3.88
N GLU A 54 3.96 6.18 5.05
CA GLU A 54 4.59 6.40 6.35
C GLU A 54 5.83 5.52 6.54
N MET A 55 5.74 4.22 6.26
CA MET A 55 6.88 3.29 6.37
C MET A 55 8.03 3.69 5.44
N ARG A 56 7.72 4.12 4.21
CA ARG A 56 8.68 4.62 3.23
C ARG A 56 9.38 5.88 3.76
N ASN A 57 8.61 6.82 4.30
CA ASN A 57 9.14 8.05 4.89
C ASN A 57 9.98 7.79 6.14
N GLU A 58 9.57 6.85 7.01
CA GLU A 58 10.38 6.42 8.14
C GLU A 58 11.71 5.82 7.68
N TRP A 59 11.70 4.97 6.65
CA TRP A 59 12.92 4.40 6.08
C TRP A 59 13.84 5.47 5.48
N LEU A 60 13.28 6.38 4.67
CA LEU A 60 14.02 7.50 4.07
C LEU A 60 14.59 8.46 5.13
N SER A 61 13.85 8.71 6.22
CA SER A 61 14.28 9.60 7.31
C SER A 61 15.37 9.02 8.21
N LYS A 62 15.51 7.68 8.24
CA LYS A 62 16.58 6.96 8.95
C LYS A 62 17.85 6.84 8.09
N GLY A 63 17.78 7.25 6.82
CA GLY A 63 18.90 7.36 5.87
C GLY A 63 19.71 8.64 6.07
#